data_AF-A0A6I6AJK3-F1
#
_entry.id   AF-A0A6I6AJK3-F1
#
_cell.length_a   1.000
_cell.length_b   1.000
_cell.length_c   1.000
_cell.angle_alpha   90.00
_cell.angle_beta   90.00
_cell.angle_gamma   90.00
#
_symmetry.space_group_name_H-M   'P 1'
#
loop_
_entity.id
_entity.type
_entity.pdbx_description
1 polymer ?
#
loop_
_entity_poly.entity_id
_entity_poly.type
_entity_poly.pdbx_seq_one_letter_code
_entity_poly.pdbx_strand_id
1 'polypeptide(L)' 'MTGALGLVWFVALPRIARVPQIRAKIEHLEAHQIDPSAMYYTDLEKVEDTVQQIHDFHREHPNALW' A
#
# COMPACT_ATOMS: atom_id res chain seq x y z
N MET A 1 20.44 19.21 8.18
CA MET A 1 19.76 18.00 7.68
C MET A 1 18.44 17.71 8.40
N THR A 2 18.38 17.83 9.73
CA THR A 2 17.16 17.64 10.54
C THR A 2 15.99 18.56 10.17
N GLY A 3 16.25 19.83 9.84
CA GLY A 3 15.20 20.77 9.44
C GLY A 3 14.46 20.37 8.16
N ALA A 4 15.16 19.83 7.17
CA ALA A 4 14.55 19.35 5.93
C ALA A 4 13.67 18.10 6.18
N LEU A 5 14.17 17.17 7.00
CA LEU A 5 13.39 16.00 7.42
C LEU A 5 12.12 16.42 8.17
N GLY A 6 12.23 17.39 9.08
CA GLY A 6 11.07 17.95 9.80
C GLY A 6 10.04 18.57 8.85
N LEU A 7 10.47 19.31 7.84
CA LEU A 7 9.55 19.87 6.83
C LEU A 7 8.84 18.76 6.03
N VAL A 8 9.56 17.71 5.63
CA VAL A 8 8.95 16.56 4.95
C VAL A 8 7.93 15.88 5.85
N TRP A 9 8.29 15.66 7.11
CA TRP A 9 7.46 14.93 8.07
C TRP A 9 6.19 15.66 8.48
N PHE A 10 6.31 16.96 8.78
CA PHE A 10 5.20 17.75 9.35
C PHE A 10 4.43 18.56 8.31
N VAL A 11 4.97 18.77 7.11
CA VAL A 11 4.33 19.62 6.09
C VAL A 11 4.00 18.82 4.83
N ALA A 12 4.99 18.16 4.22
CA ALA A 12 4.78 17.50 2.94
C ALA A 12 3.88 16.25 3.08
N LEU A 13 4.22 15.33 3.99
CA LEU A 13 3.48 14.09 4.18
C LEU A 13 2.00 14.31 4.55
N PRO A 14 1.65 15.17 5.53
CA PRO A 14 0.25 15.45 5.86
C PRO A 14 -0.53 16.09 4.71
N ARG A 15 0.14 16.87 3.85
CA ARG A 15 -0.50 17.47 2.68
C ARG A 15 -0.80 16.43 1.61
N ILE A 16 0.12 15.48 1.39
CA ILE A 16 -0.07 14.37 0.45
C ILE A 16 -1.20 13.45 0.93
N ALA A 17 -1.29 13.18 2.22
CA ALA A 17 -2.36 12.36 2.81
C ALA A 17 -3.78 12.93 2.59
N ARG A 18 -3.90 14.24 2.31
CA ARG A 18 -5.19 14.88 2.00
C ARG A 18 -5.62 14.72 0.54
N VAL A 19 -4.73 14.27 -0.34
CA VAL A 19 -5.09 14.03 -1.75
C VAL A 19 -6.14 12.91 -1.79
N PRO A 20 -7.29 13.10 -2.49
CA PRO A 20 -8.41 12.16 -2.43
C PRO A 20 -8.03 10.71 -2.71
N GLN A 21 -7.18 10.47 -3.72
CA GLN A 21 -6.72 9.12 -4.08
C GLN A 21 -5.89 8.45 -2.97
N ILE A 22 -5.06 9.22 -2.27
CA ILE A 22 -4.21 8.72 -1.18
C ILE A 22 -5.07 8.46 0.04
N ARG A 23 -5.98 9.39 0.34
CA ARG A 23 -6.93 9.24 1.44
C ARG A 23 -7.82 8.02 1.29
N ALA A 24 -8.39 7.79 0.10
CA ALA A 24 -9.20 6.60 -0.18
C ALA A 24 -8.40 5.30 0.02
N LYS A 25 -7.11 5.30 -0.36
CA LYS A 25 -6.20 4.16 -0.08
C LYS A 25 -5.97 3.97 1.42
N ILE A 26 -5.70 5.04 2.17
CA ILE A 26 -5.49 4.98 3.62
C ILE A 26 -6.76 4.44 4.30
N GLU A 27 -7.93 4.98 3.97
CA GLU A 27 -9.22 4.55 4.52
C GLU A 27 -9.52 3.08 4.17
N HIS A 28 -9.18 2.63 2.95
CA HIS A 28 -9.30 1.22 2.57
C HIS A 28 -8.41 0.31 3.44
N LEU A 29 -7.14 0.67 3.65
CA LEU A 29 -6.21 -0.10 4.48
C LEU A 29 -6.68 -0.15 5.95
N GLU A 30 -7.12 1.00 6.48
CA GLU A 30 -7.66 1.10 7.84
C GLU A 30 -8.93 0.25 8.02
N ALA A 31 -9.86 0.31 7.06
CA ALA A 31 -11.09 -0.49 7.11
C ALA A 31 -10.83 -2.00 7.11
N HIS A 32 -9.74 -2.45 6.49
CA HIS A 32 -9.34 -3.86 6.43
C HIS A 32 -8.31 -4.23 7.51
N GLN A 33 -7.95 -3.30 8.40
CA GLN A 33 -6.92 -3.49 9.43
C GLN A 33 -5.56 -3.95 8.85
N ILE A 34 -5.24 -3.48 7.65
CA ILE A 34 -3.98 -3.78 6.97
C ILE A 34 -2.96 -2.73 7.38
N ASP A 35 -1.90 -3.14 8.07
CA ASP A 35 -0.74 -2.29 8.36
C ASP A 35 0.33 -2.46 7.26
N PRO A 36 0.48 -1.49 6.33
CA PRO A 36 1.48 -1.57 5.27
C PRO A 36 2.92 -1.40 5.79
N SER A 37 3.11 -0.95 7.03
CA SER A 37 4.43 -0.80 7.65
C SER A 37 4.90 -2.08 8.37
N ALA A 38 3.97 -2.98 8.70
CA ALA A 38 4.24 -4.26 9.37
C ALA A 38 4.75 -5.34 8.39
N MET A 39 5.57 -4.96 7.43
CA MET A 39 6.06 -5.86 6.39
C MET A 39 7.21 -6.72 6.91
N TYR A 40 7.01 -8.04 6.96
CA TYR A 40 8.08 -8.99 7.31
C TYR A 40 8.96 -9.23 6.08
N TYR A 41 10.20 -8.75 6.15
CA TYR A 41 11.17 -8.90 5.05
C TYR A 41 11.48 -10.36 4.69
N THR A 42 11.22 -11.31 5.58
CA THR A 42 11.31 -12.76 5.31
C THR A 42 10.32 -13.25 4.26
N ASP A 43 9.19 -12.55 4.12
CA ASP A 43 8.16 -12.91 3.15
C ASP A 43 8.37 -12.23 1.79
N LEU A 44 9.30 -11.27 1.71
CA LEU A 44 9.58 -10.49 0.49
C LEU A 44 9.94 -11.37 -0.70
N GLU A 45 10.72 -12.44 -0.48
CA GLU A 45 11.10 -13.40 -1.52
C GLU A 45 9.88 -14.09 -2.15
N LYS A 46 8.78 -14.22 -1.40
CA LYS A 46 7.56 -14.91 -1.84
C LYS A 46 6.48 -13.95 -2.36
N VAL A 47 6.60 -12.65 -2.08
CA VAL A 47 5.64 -11.64 -2.53
C VAL A 47 5.56 -11.62 -4.04
N GLU A 48 6.69 -11.73 -4.73
CA GLU A 48 6.75 -11.65 -6.19
C GLU A 48 6.03 -12.85 -6.85
N ASP A 49 6.29 -14.06 -6.35
CA ASP A 49 5.59 -15.28 -6.77
C ASP A 49 4.08 -15.20 -6.50
N THR A 50 3.70 -14.66 -5.34
CA THR A 50 2.30 -14.53 -4.93
C THR A 50 1.55 -13.54 -5.84
N VAL A 51 2.18 -12.40 -6.15
CA VAL A 51 1.60 -11.38 -7.05
C VAL A 51 1.42 -11.95 -8.46
N GLN A 52 2.40 -12.73 -8.94
CA GLN A 52 2.31 -13.36 -10.25
C GLN A 52 1.13 -14.35 -10.31
N GLN A 53 0.96 -15.18 -9.28
CA GLN A 53 -0.16 -16.12 -9.19
C GLN A 53 -1.53 -15.40 -9.17
N ILE A 54 -1.65 -14.29 -8.45
CA ILE A 54 -2.90 -13.49 -8.43
C ILE A 54 -3.20 -12.94 -9.83
N HIS A 55 -2.18 -12.45 -10.55
CA HIS A 55 -2.35 -11.90 -11.88
C HIS A 55 -2.76 -12.97 -12.90
N ASP A 56 -2.14 -14.15 -12.84
CA ASP A 56 -2.48 -15.27 -13.73
C ASP A 56 -3.88 -15.80 -13.43
N PHE A 57 -4.25 -15.93 -12.15
CA PHE A 57 -5.61 -16.30 -11.74
C PHE A 57 -6.67 -15.30 -12.25
N HIS A 58 -6.39 -13.99 -12.17
CA HIS A 58 -7.31 -12.97 -12.68
C HIS A 58 -7.46 -13.01 -14.20
N ARG A 59 -6.38 -13.36 -14.93
CA ARG A 59 -6.42 -13.56 -16.39
C ARG A 59 -7.27 -14.76 -16.77
N GLU A 60 -7.16 -15.86 -16.04
CA GLU A 60 -7.91 -17.10 -16.27
C GLU A 60 -9.37 -16.99 -15.84
N HIS A 61 -9.63 -16.23 -14.77
CA HIS A 61 -10.94 -16.05 -14.19
C HIS A 61 -11.30 -14.57 -14.07
N PRO A 62 -11.55 -13.89 -15.20
CA PRO A 62 -11.83 -12.47 -15.24
C PRO A 62 -13.25 -12.19 -14.79
N ASN A 63 -13.86 -12.98 -13.90
CA ASN A 63 -15.15 -12.73 -13.26
C ASN A 63 -15.22 -13.30 -11.82
N ALA A 64 -14.13 -13.84 -11.27
CA ALA A 64 -14.19 -14.59 -10.02
C ALA A 64 -14.08 -13.75 -8.74
N LEU A 65 -13.76 -12.45 -8.86
CA LEU A 65 -13.55 -11.55 -7.72
C LEU A 65 -14.54 -10.37 -7.70
N TRP A 66 -15.71 -10.54 -8.32
CA TRP A 66 -16.84 -9.61 -8.23
C TRP A 66 -18.19 -10.33 -8.21
#